data_AF-A0A971TEY4-F1
#
_entry.id   AF-A0A971TEY4-F1
#
_cell.length_a   1.000
_cell.length_b   1.000
_cell.length_c   1.000
_cell.angle_alpha   90.00
_cell.angle_beta   90.00
_cell.angle_gamma   90.00
#
_symmetry.space_group_name_H-M   'P 1'
#
loop_
_entity.id
_entity.type
_entity.pdbx_description
1 polymer ?
#
loop_
_entity_poly.entity_id
_entity_poly.type
_entity_poly.pdbx_seq_one_letter_code
_entity_poly.pdbx_strand_id
1 'polypeptide(L)'
;MKRLDLLLPADHEIFAYPSGSRRTAAAKYLDIGMQLSHIERRLDNIEKSIADINTIEIDRKSNIKTTKSDKAKIARNIIQGFGLD
;
A
#
# COMPACT_ATOMS: atom_id res chain seq x y z
N MET A 1 11.17 32.61 -17.79
CA MET A 1 10.80 31.95 -16.51
C MET A 1 9.49 32.57 -16.01
N LYS A 2 8.40 31.80 -15.94
CA LYS A 2 7.13 32.27 -15.33
C LYS A 2 7.32 32.30 -13.81
N ARG A 3 7.16 33.47 -13.19
CA ARG A 3 7.06 33.59 -11.73
C ARG A 3 5.62 33.24 -11.34
N LEU A 4 5.48 32.42 -10.31
CA LEU A 4 4.18 32.12 -9.72
C LEU A 4 3.87 33.26 -8.76
N ASP A 5 3.01 34.19 -9.16
CA ASP A 5 2.50 35.22 -8.26
C ASP A 5 1.43 34.60 -7.36
N LEU A 6 1.87 34.15 -6.19
CA LEU A 6 1.02 33.52 -5.20
C LEU A 6 0.60 34.57 -4.17
N LEU A 7 -0.71 34.87 -4.12
CA LEU A 7 -1.28 35.74 -3.11
C LEU A 7 -1.57 34.91 -1.85
N LEU A 8 -0.78 35.14 -0.81
CA LEU A 8 -0.93 34.46 0.47
C LEU A 8 -1.72 35.35 1.44
N PRO A 9 -2.57 34.76 2.31
CA PRO A 9 -3.24 35.49 3.38
C PRO A 9 -2.23 36.21 4.29
N ALA A 10 -2.60 37.37 4.83
CA ALA A 10 -1.70 38.16 5.69
C ALA A 10 -1.22 37.40 6.95
N ASP A 11 -2.00 36.43 7.42
CA ASP A 11 -1.71 35.58 8.56
C ASP A 11 -0.89 34.32 8.21
N HIS A 12 -0.37 34.23 6.97
CA HIS A 12 0.36 33.03 6.55
C HIS A 12 1.70 32.90 7.29
N GLU A 13 2.00 31.72 7.83
CA GLU A 13 3.18 31.43 8.66
C GLU A 13 4.52 31.83 8.02
N ILE A 14 4.60 31.79 6.67
CA ILE A 14 5.79 32.24 5.93
C ILE A 14 6.19 33.69 6.26
N PHE A 15 5.24 34.54 6.65
CA PHE A 15 5.51 35.94 6.96
C PHE A 15 6.18 36.13 8.32
N ALA A 16 6.15 35.13 9.21
CA ALA A 16 6.95 35.09 10.44
C ALA A 16 8.47 35.05 10.14
N TYR A 17 8.86 34.56 8.96
CA TYR A 17 10.26 34.58 8.53
C TYR A 17 10.66 35.96 7.98
N PRO A 18 11.91 36.42 8.22
CA PRO A 18 12.45 37.64 7.62
C PRO A 18 12.34 37.66 6.10
N SER A 19 12.04 38.82 5.50
CA SER A 19 11.78 38.95 4.05
C SER A 19 12.85 38.32 3.16
N GLY A 20 14.13 38.43 3.52
CA GLY A 20 15.26 37.85 2.78
C GLY A 20 15.34 36.32 2.84
N SER A 21 14.75 35.68 3.85
CA SER A 21 14.79 34.21 4.03
C SER A 21 13.49 33.51 3.65
N ARG A 22 12.38 34.24 3.47
CA ARG A 22 11.06 33.68 3.09
C ARG A 22 11.13 32.78 1.87
N ARG A 23 11.83 33.20 0.82
CA ARG A 23 11.99 32.41 -0.41
C ARG A 23 12.66 31.07 -0.12
N THR A 24 13.73 31.09 0.68
CA THR A 24 14.48 29.89 1.05
C THR A 24 13.63 28.97 1.94
N ALA A 25 12.88 29.53 2.88
CA ALA A 25 11.97 28.76 3.73
C ALA A 25 10.86 28.11 2.90
N ALA A 26 10.21 28.86 2.00
CA ALA A 26 9.17 28.35 1.11
C ALA A 26 9.69 27.23 0.20
N ALA A 27 10.90 27.38 -0.36
CA ALA A 27 11.53 26.35 -1.17
C ALA A 27 11.79 25.07 -0.37
N LYS A 28 12.26 25.20 0.89
CA LYS A 28 12.46 24.05 1.78
C LYS A 28 11.14 23.36 2.12
N TYR A 29 10.08 24.10 2.42
CA TYR A 29 8.78 23.51 2.68
C TYR A 29 8.22 22.77 1.47
N LEU A 30 8.39 23.32 0.27
CA LEU A 30 8.00 22.64 -0.96
C LEU A 30 8.77 21.32 -1.14
N ASP A 31 10.09 21.34 -0.94
CA ASP A 31 10.92 20.14 -1.03
C ASP A 31 10.48 19.06 -0.02
N ILE A 32 10.25 19.46 1.24
CA ILE A 32 9.71 18.57 2.27
C ILE A 32 8.36 18.00 1.85
N GLY A 33 7.44 18.83 1.36
CA GLY A 33 6.12 18.40 0.89
C GLY A 33 6.22 17.38 -0.26
N MET A 34 7.14 17.59 -1.20
CA MET A 34 7.40 16.63 -2.29
C MET A 34 7.93 15.30 -1.76
N GLN A 35 8.86 15.34 -0.80
CA GLN A 35 9.39 14.12 -0.17
C GLN A 35 8.32 13.36 0.59
N LEU A 36 7.47 14.06 1.36
CA LEU A 36 6.35 13.45 2.08
C LEU A 36 5.35 12.80 1.12
N SER A 37 4.96 13.48 0.04
CA SER A 37 4.09 12.90 -0.99
C SER A 37 4.67 11.62 -1.60
N HIS A 38 5.99 11.60 -1.81
CA HIS A 38 6.66 10.40 -2.31
C HIS A 38 6.64 9.26 -1.27
N ILE A 39 6.82 9.57 0.02
CA ILE A 39 6.72 8.60 1.12
C ILE A 39 5.30 8.03 1.20
N GLU A 40 4.26 8.87 1.18
CA GLU A 40 2.86 8.46 1.19
C GLU A 40 2.57 7.47 0.06
N ARG A 41 2.97 7.79 -1.18
CA ARG A 41 2.78 6.89 -2.32
C ARG A 41 3.49 5.54 -2.14
N ARG A 42 4.66 5.53 -1.49
CA ARG A 42 5.37 4.28 -1.19
C ARG A 42 4.66 3.46 -0.12
N LEU A 43 4.09 4.11 0.89
CA LEU A 43 3.29 3.46 1.92
C LEU A 43 2.04 2.83 1.30
N ASP A 44 1.31 3.56 0.45
CA ASP A 44 0.14 3.03 -0.27
C ASP A 44 0.48 1.75 -1.07
N ASN A 45 1.64 1.74 -1.74
CA ASN A 45 2.09 0.57 -2.51
C ASN A 45 2.45 -0.62 -1.61
N ILE A 46 3.05 -0.36 -0.45
CA ILE A 46 3.36 -1.40 0.54
C ILE A 46 2.06 -1.96 1.11
N GLU A 47 1.11 -1.11 1.49
CA GLU A 47 -0.20 -1.51 2.01
C GLU A 47 -0.96 -2.39 1.01
N LYS A 48 -0.99 -1.99 -0.27
CA LYS A 48 -1.54 -2.83 -1.35
C LYS A 48 -0.82 -4.16 -1.47
N SER A 49 0.50 -4.15 -1.46
CA SER A 49 1.29 -5.39 -1.56
C SER A 49 1.03 -6.34 -0.38
N ILE A 50 0.85 -5.81 0.83
CA ILE A 50 0.50 -6.60 2.02
C ILE A 50 -0.92 -7.17 1.88
N ALA A 51 -1.87 -6.37 1.42
CA ALA A 51 -3.23 -6.83 1.16
C ALA A 51 -3.23 -7.97 0.12
N ASP A 52 -2.48 -7.82 -0.96
CA ASP A 52 -2.35 -8.83 -2.02
C ASP A 52 -1.65 -10.12 -1.51
N ILE A 53 -0.66 -10.01 -0.62
CA ILE A 53 -0.04 -11.20 -0.01
C ILE A 53 -1.06 -11.96 0.85
N ASN A 54 -1.87 -11.24 1.63
CA ASN A 54 -2.90 -11.85 2.47
C ASN A 54 -3.97 -12.57 1.64
N THR A 55 -4.38 -12.01 0.50
CA THR A 55 -5.34 -12.67 -0.40
C THR A 55 -4.75 -13.94 -1.02
N ILE A 56 -3.49 -13.89 -1.48
CA ILE A 56 -2.78 -15.07 -2.03
C ILE A 56 -2.64 -16.18 -0.98
N GLU A 57 -2.36 -15.85 0.30
CA GLU A 57 -2.30 -16.86 1.36
C GLU A 57 -3.65 -17.53 1.65
N ILE A 58 -4.74 -16.76 1.63
CA ILE A 58 -6.09 -17.29 1.82
C ILE A 58 -6.44 -18.25 0.67
N ASP A 59 -6.14 -17.88 -0.57
CA ASP A 59 -6.37 -18.72 -1.75
C ASP A 59 -5.52 -19.98 -1.75
N ARG A 60 -4.26 -19.92 -1.32
CA ARG A 60 -3.45 -21.14 -1.15
C ARG A 60 -4.04 -22.08 -0.09
N LYS A 61 -4.46 -21.55 1.07
CA LYS A 61 -5.04 -22.36 2.15
C LYS A 61 -6.37 -23.00 1.74
N SER A 62 -7.20 -22.29 0.97
CA SER A 62 -8.46 -22.83 0.43
C SER A 62 -8.18 -23.97 -0.56
N ASN A 63 -7.21 -23.80 -1.46
CA ASN A 63 -6.85 -24.79 -2.47
C ASN A 63 -6.17 -26.05 -1.87
N ILE A 64 -5.42 -25.90 -0.77
CA ILE A 64 -4.87 -27.04 -0.02
C ILE A 64 -5.98 -27.82 0.71
N LYS A 65 -7.00 -27.12 1.26
CA LYS A 65 -8.14 -27.79 1.91
C LYS A 65 -8.99 -28.58 0.90
N THR A 66 -9.27 -28.02 -0.27
CA THR A 66 -10.04 -28.70 -1.32
C THR A 66 -9.31 -29.94 -1.84
N THR A 67 -8.02 -29.81 -2.18
CA THR A 67 -7.21 -30.96 -2.63
C THR A 67 -7.08 -32.05 -1.57
N LYS A 68 -6.99 -31.72 -0.28
CA LYS A 68 -7.00 -32.71 0.81
C LYS A 68 -8.36 -33.42 0.94
N SER A 69 -9.46 -32.68 0.78
CA SER A 69 -10.82 -33.24 0.74
C SER A 69 -11.00 -34.20 -0.44
N ASP A 70 -10.53 -33.82 -1.63
CA ASP A 70 -10.71 -34.62 -2.84
C ASP A 70 -9.89 -35.91 -2.80
N LYS A 71 -8.65 -35.86 -2.27
CA LYS A 71 -7.86 -37.07 -2.01
C LYS A 71 -8.56 -38.02 -1.04
N ALA A 72 -9.21 -37.50 0.01
CA ALA A 72 -9.94 -38.32 0.97
C ALA A 72 -11.19 -38.97 0.35
N LYS A 73 -11.89 -38.26 -0.53
CA LYS A 73 -13.03 -38.81 -1.29
C LYS A 73 -12.58 -39.92 -2.25
N ILE A 74 -11.49 -39.71 -2.98
CA ILE A 74 -10.91 -40.70 -3.89
C ILE A 74 -10.51 -41.97 -3.12
N ALA A 75 -9.80 -41.82 -2.00
CA ALA A 75 -9.39 -42.95 -1.17
C ALA A 75 -10.60 -43.76 -0.66
N ARG A 76 -11.65 -43.09 -0.17
CA ARG A 76 -12.90 -43.76 0.24
C ARG A 76 -13.55 -44.52 -0.91
N ASN A 77 -13.65 -43.92 -2.09
CA ASN A 77 -14.28 -44.58 -3.24
C ASN A 77 -13.50 -45.82 -3.70
N ILE A 78 -12.16 -45.80 -3.59
CA ILE A 78 -11.32 -46.96 -3.89
C ILE A 78 -11.56 -48.07 -2.87
N ILE A 79 -11.48 -47.77 -1.58
CA ILE A 79 -11.72 -48.74 -0.48
C ILE A 79 -13.09 -49.41 -0.65
N GLN A 80 -14.13 -48.61 -0.90
CA GLN A 80 -15.50 -49.07 -1.07
C GLN A 80 -15.70 -49.87 -2.36
N GLY A 81 -15.05 -49.48 -3.46
CA GLY A 81 -15.13 -50.17 -4.75
C GLY A 81 -14.36 -51.49 -4.81
N PHE A 82 -13.30 -51.63 -4.01
CA PHE A 82 -12.51 -52.86 -3.92
C PHE A 82 -12.89 -53.76 -2.73
N GLY A 83 -13.88 -53.37 -1.91
CA GLY A 83 -14.37 -54.19 -0.79
C GLY A 83 -13.29 -54.48 0.27
N LEU A 84 -12.33 -53.56 0.41
CA LEU A 84 -11.27 -53.66 1.41
C LEU A 84 -11.80 -53.06 2.72
N ASP A 85 -12.47 -53.86 3.55
CA ASP A 85 -12.78 -53.49 4.95
C ASP A 85 -11.59 -53.76 5.87
#